data_AF-A0A0F9U9J7-F1
#
_entry.id   AF-A0A0F9U9J7-F1
#
_cell.length_a   1.000
_cell.length_b   1.000
_cell.length_c   1.000
_cell.angle_alpha   90.00
_cell.angle_beta   90.00
_cell.angle_gamma   90.00
#
_symmetry.space_group_name_H-M   'P 1'
#
loop_
_entity.id
_entity.type
_entity.pdbx_description
1 polymer ?
#
loop_
_entity_poly.entity_id
_entity_poly.type
_entity_poly.pdbx_seq_one_letter_code
_entity_poly.pdbx_strand_id
1 'polypeptide(L)'
;MKVFFIGLAIAILGQLVRMLTIGLVYIVRGGRNRRIYADGLVTDGLFSHSRNPMYVGNILLIIGMSILSNSLFAVLVMIPLFIFIYQAIVRAEENYLSNSYGAGFDIYCSQVNRWFPKLKGIRATFKSNDFNLKKVAFKEYNTSYLWMLGAVLLLAYNTNWLRTELNMENEGVYFLAAIGVLTTLYFTIRFFKKRERRLQSKKIVTEQSL
;
A
#
# COMPACT_ATOMS: atom_id res chain seq x y z
N MET A 1 22.60 -13.11 2.95
CA MET A 1 22.34 -11.98 3.88
C MET A 1 22.12 -10.64 3.17
N LYS A 2 23.08 -10.09 2.40
CA LYS A 2 22.95 -8.76 1.76
C LYS A 2 21.69 -8.60 0.88
N VAL A 3 21.34 -9.62 0.09
CA VAL A 3 20.16 -9.61 -0.79
C VAL A 3 18.84 -9.46 -0.01
N PHE A 4 18.74 -10.08 1.17
CA PHE A 4 17.54 -9.97 2.02
C PHE A 4 17.33 -8.55 2.54
N PHE A 5 18.40 -7.88 2.97
CA PHE A 5 18.32 -6.48 3.41
C PHE A 5 17.90 -5.54 2.28
N ILE A 6 18.39 -5.78 1.07
CA ILE A 6 18.00 -5.00 -0.12
C ILE A 6 16.50 -5.20 -0.40
N GLY A 7 16.03 -6.45 -0.46
CA GLY A 7 14.62 -6.77 -0.69
C GLY A 7 13.71 -6.14 0.38
N LEU A 8 14.10 -6.26 1.65
CA LEU A 8 13.37 -5.67 2.78
C LEU A 8 13.34 -4.13 2.70
N ALA A 9 14.47 -3.49 2.40
CA ALA A 9 14.54 -2.02 2.26
C ALA A 9 13.63 -1.51 1.13
N ILE A 10 13.61 -2.21 -0.01
CA ILE A 10 12.74 -1.88 -1.14
C ILE A 10 11.25 -2.07 -0.75
N ALA A 11 10.91 -3.15 -0.04
CA ALA A 11 9.55 -3.39 0.43
C ALA A 11 9.09 -2.31 1.43
N ILE A 12 9.95 -1.93 2.38
CA ILE A 12 9.68 -0.84 3.32
C ILE A 12 9.47 0.48 2.58
N LEU A 13 10.32 0.80 1.60
CA LEU A 13 10.15 2.00 0.77
C LEU A 13 8.80 1.99 0.04
N GLY A 14 8.41 0.86 -0.55
CA GLY A 14 7.11 0.69 -1.17
C GLY A 14 5.95 0.94 -0.20
N GLN A 15 6.04 0.37 1.01
CA GLN A 15 5.05 0.59 2.05
C GLN A 15 4.99 2.05 2.50
N LEU A 16 6.13 2.74 2.63
CA LEU A 16 6.19 4.16 2.96
C LEU A 16 5.48 5.00 1.91
N VAL A 17 5.73 4.76 0.62
CA VAL A 17 5.02 5.47 -0.47
C VAL A 17 3.50 5.27 -0.38
N ARG A 18 3.03 4.06 -0.07
CA ARG A 18 1.59 3.77 0.11
C ARG A 18 1.02 4.51 1.32
N MET A 19 1.71 4.47 2.46
CA MET A 19 1.30 5.17 3.68
C MET A 19 1.26 6.69 3.48
N LEU A 20 2.25 7.25 2.81
CA LEU A 20 2.29 8.67 2.45
C LEU A 20 1.15 9.06 1.51
N THR A 21 0.85 8.21 0.53
CA THR A 21 -0.23 8.48 -0.43
C THR A 21 -1.55 8.59 0.30
N ILE A 22 -1.81 7.65 1.21
CA ILE A 22 -3.07 7.60 1.96
C ILE A 22 -3.13 8.67 3.06
N GLY A 23 -2.00 8.95 3.70
CA GLY A 23 -1.94 9.88 4.82
C GLY A 23 -2.07 11.33 4.42
N LEU A 24 -1.49 11.73 3.28
CA LEU A 24 -1.60 13.10 2.76
C LEU A 24 -2.98 13.31 2.10
N VAL A 25 -3.20 12.66 0.97
CA VAL A 25 -4.44 12.81 0.19
C VAL A 25 -4.92 11.45 -0.24
N TYR A 26 -5.94 10.95 0.45
CA TYR A 26 -6.53 9.67 0.11
C TYR A 26 -7.63 9.81 -0.91
N ILE A 27 -7.56 8.98 -1.93
CA ILE A 27 -8.61 8.86 -2.94
C ILE A 27 -9.25 7.49 -2.86
N VAL A 28 -10.57 7.44 -3.02
CA VAL A 28 -11.26 6.19 -3.33
C VAL A 28 -11.18 6.02 -4.84
N ARG A 29 -10.08 5.45 -5.33
CA ARG A 29 -10.01 4.86 -6.68
C ARG A 29 -10.09 3.36 -6.54
N GLY A 30 -11.14 2.77 -7.12
CA GLY A 30 -11.36 1.34 -7.07
C GLY A 30 -12.73 0.93 -7.58
N GLY A 31 -12.91 -0.38 -7.75
CA GLY A 31 -14.19 -0.96 -8.15
C GLY A 31 -15.25 -0.79 -7.07
N ARG A 32 -16.19 0.14 -7.21
CA ARG A 32 -17.44 0.13 -6.43
C ARG A 32 -18.48 -0.62 -7.25
N ASN A 33 -19.04 -1.70 -6.71
CA ASN A 33 -19.98 -2.58 -7.42
C ASN A 33 -19.45 -3.07 -8.79
N ARG A 34 -18.17 -3.48 -8.85
CA ARG A 34 -17.47 -3.91 -10.09
C ARG A 34 -17.31 -2.83 -11.17
N ARG A 35 -17.51 -1.54 -10.85
CA ARG A 35 -17.30 -0.41 -11.77
C ARG A 35 -16.21 0.51 -11.24
N ILE A 36 -15.37 1.03 -12.13
CA ILE A 36 -14.36 2.04 -11.80
C ILE A 36 -15.10 3.30 -11.33
N TYR A 37 -14.70 3.83 -10.18
CA TYR A 37 -15.29 5.02 -9.56
C TYR A 37 -14.18 5.92 -9.00
N ALA A 38 -14.36 7.22 -9.15
CA ALA A 38 -13.54 8.27 -8.53
C ALA A 38 -14.46 9.40 -8.02
N ASP A 39 -14.17 9.90 -6.83
CA ASP A 39 -14.88 11.03 -6.22
C ASP A 39 -14.10 12.32 -6.47
N GLY A 40 -14.19 12.82 -7.70
CA GLY A 40 -13.43 13.98 -8.18
C GLY A 40 -12.06 13.63 -8.79
N LEU A 41 -11.52 14.59 -9.56
CA LEU A 41 -10.16 14.52 -10.07
C LEU A 41 -9.19 15.05 -9.02
N VAL A 42 -8.56 14.14 -8.30
CA VAL A 42 -7.58 14.50 -7.27
C VAL A 42 -6.18 14.60 -7.85
N THR A 43 -5.56 15.76 -7.63
CA THR A 43 -4.23 16.14 -8.13
C THR A 43 -3.28 16.59 -7.02
N ASP A 44 -3.71 16.56 -5.76
CA ASP A 44 -2.95 16.99 -4.59
C ASP A 44 -2.14 15.88 -3.90
N GLY A 45 -1.35 16.25 -2.89
CA GLY A 45 -0.53 15.29 -2.14
C GLY A 45 0.48 14.59 -3.07
N LEU A 46 0.63 13.28 -2.91
CA LEU A 46 1.50 12.50 -3.80
C LEU A 46 0.99 12.37 -5.24
N PHE A 47 -0.28 12.68 -5.50
CA PHE A 47 -0.83 12.70 -6.86
C PHE A 47 -0.27 13.86 -7.69
N SER A 48 0.26 14.91 -7.07
CA SER A 48 0.98 15.98 -7.78
C SER A 48 2.35 15.55 -8.32
N HIS A 49 2.92 14.45 -7.78
CA HIS A 49 4.25 13.97 -8.12
C HIS A 49 4.22 12.79 -9.09
N SER A 50 3.24 11.89 -8.95
CA SER A 50 2.98 10.76 -9.83
C SER A 50 1.47 10.58 -9.94
N ARG A 51 0.93 10.22 -11.10
CA ARG A 51 -0.52 9.97 -11.24
C ARG A 51 -0.99 8.72 -10.51
N ASN A 52 -0.07 7.79 -10.25
CA ASN A 52 -0.34 6.46 -9.71
C ASN A 52 0.60 6.07 -8.53
N PRO A 53 0.76 6.92 -7.51
CA PRO A 53 1.76 6.72 -6.45
C PRO A 53 1.47 5.48 -5.60
N MET A 54 0.19 5.11 -5.42
CA MET A 54 -0.18 3.87 -4.73
C MET A 54 0.32 2.63 -5.49
N TYR A 55 0.15 2.61 -6.82
CA TYR A 55 0.64 1.52 -7.66
C TYR A 55 2.17 1.47 -7.73
N VAL A 56 2.85 2.62 -7.71
CA VAL A 56 4.32 2.67 -7.56
C VAL A 56 4.75 1.99 -6.26
N GLY A 57 4.08 2.29 -5.14
CA GLY A 57 4.35 1.63 -3.87
C GLY A 57 4.07 0.12 -3.89
N ASN A 58 3.02 -0.33 -4.60
CA ASN A 58 2.75 -1.76 -4.79
C ASN A 58 3.85 -2.44 -5.62
N ILE A 59 4.30 -1.81 -6.71
CA ILE A 59 5.38 -2.35 -7.55
C ILE A 59 6.67 -2.50 -6.72
N LEU A 60 7.01 -1.49 -5.91
CA LEU A 60 8.15 -1.56 -4.99
C LEU A 60 7.99 -2.70 -3.97
N LEU A 61 6.80 -2.86 -3.37
CA LEU A 61 6.54 -3.99 -2.48
C LEU A 61 6.77 -5.35 -3.16
N ILE A 62 6.28 -5.53 -4.39
CA ILE A 62 6.42 -6.78 -5.13
C ILE A 62 7.88 -7.04 -5.49
N ILE A 63 8.61 -6.03 -5.95
CA ILE A 63 10.05 -6.14 -6.23
C ILE A 63 10.80 -6.53 -4.96
N GLY A 64 10.54 -5.83 -3.85
CA GLY A 64 11.19 -6.09 -2.57
C GLY A 64 10.92 -7.51 -2.05
N MET A 65 9.65 -7.95 -2.10
CA MET A 65 9.24 -9.29 -1.66
C MET A 65 9.77 -10.39 -2.59
N SER A 66 9.82 -10.18 -3.90
CA SER A 66 10.42 -11.13 -4.85
C SER A 66 11.92 -11.29 -4.60
N ILE A 67 12.65 -10.21 -4.35
CA ILE A 67 14.08 -10.25 -3.99
C ILE A 67 14.27 -10.94 -2.64
N LEU A 68 13.44 -10.59 -1.63
CA LEU A 68 13.47 -11.19 -0.30
C LEU A 68 13.22 -12.70 -0.32
N SER A 69 12.39 -13.17 -1.26
CA SER A 69 12.10 -14.60 -1.43
C SER A 69 13.31 -15.41 -1.91
N ASN A 70 14.36 -14.75 -2.40
CA ASN A 70 15.55 -15.38 -2.99
C ASN A 70 15.21 -16.42 -4.07
N SER A 71 14.13 -16.16 -4.83
CA SER A 71 13.65 -17.02 -5.90
C SER A 71 13.78 -16.32 -7.24
N LEU A 72 14.58 -16.90 -8.14
CA LEU A 72 14.74 -16.39 -9.51
C LEU A 72 13.40 -16.41 -10.26
N PHE A 73 12.55 -17.41 -10.00
CA PHE A 73 11.20 -17.47 -10.53
C PHE A 73 10.35 -16.28 -10.07
N ALA A 74 10.41 -15.91 -8.79
CA ALA A 74 9.67 -14.75 -8.27
C ALA A 74 10.14 -13.44 -8.91
N VAL A 75 11.43 -13.32 -9.20
CA VAL A 75 11.99 -12.13 -9.88
C VAL A 75 11.60 -12.09 -11.35
N LEU A 76 11.75 -13.19 -12.08
CA LEU A 76 11.55 -13.22 -13.53
C LEU A 76 10.09 -13.33 -13.96
N VAL A 77 9.22 -13.90 -13.12
CA VAL A 77 7.81 -14.14 -13.47
C VAL A 77 6.88 -13.20 -12.73
N MET A 78 7.00 -13.09 -11.40
CA MET A 78 6.03 -12.31 -10.62
C MET A 78 6.19 -10.81 -10.87
N ILE A 79 7.42 -10.28 -10.94
CA ILE A 79 7.63 -8.84 -11.16
C ILE A 79 7.03 -8.40 -12.51
N PRO A 80 7.36 -9.03 -13.68
CA PRO A 80 6.77 -8.61 -14.95
C PRO A 80 5.26 -8.80 -15.01
N LEU A 81 4.74 -9.90 -14.44
CA LEU A 81 3.31 -10.18 -14.40
C LEU A 81 2.54 -9.07 -13.67
N PHE A 82 2.99 -8.67 -12.49
CA PHE A 82 2.31 -7.63 -11.72
C PHE A 82 2.49 -6.23 -12.32
N ILE A 83 3.64 -5.95 -12.94
CA ILE A 83 3.81 -4.71 -13.71
C ILE A 83 2.79 -4.67 -14.86
N PHE A 84 2.61 -5.77 -15.58
CA PHE A 84 1.60 -5.87 -16.65
C PHE A 84 0.18 -5.68 -16.11
N ILE A 85 -0.18 -6.35 -15.02
CA ILE A 85 -1.50 -6.21 -14.38
C ILE A 85 -1.75 -4.76 -13.97
N TYR A 86 -0.81 -4.11 -13.27
CA TYR A 86 -0.97 -2.71 -12.87
C TYR A 86 -1.00 -1.76 -14.06
N GLN A 87 -0.25 -2.04 -15.13
CA GLN A 87 -0.30 -1.27 -16.35
C GLN A 87 -1.69 -1.36 -17.03
N ALA A 88 -2.33 -2.52 -17.00
CA ALA A 88 -3.69 -2.71 -17.49
C ALA A 88 -4.71 -1.96 -16.63
N ILE A 89 -4.62 -2.08 -15.29
CA ILE A 89 -5.49 -1.39 -14.35
C ILE A 89 -5.39 0.12 -14.52
N VAL A 90 -4.16 0.67 -14.55
CA VAL A 90 -3.93 2.10 -14.72
C VAL A 90 -4.50 2.60 -16.04
N ARG A 91 -4.37 1.86 -17.14
CA ARG A 91 -5.00 2.29 -18.41
C ARG A 91 -6.52 2.33 -18.34
N ALA A 92 -7.13 1.35 -17.68
CA ALA A 92 -8.57 1.33 -17.49
C ALA A 92 -9.03 2.52 -16.62
N GLU A 93 -8.31 2.81 -15.54
CA GLU A 93 -8.58 3.97 -14.69
C GLU A 93 -8.38 5.30 -15.42
N GLU A 94 -7.29 5.47 -16.17
CA GLU A 94 -7.03 6.69 -16.93
C GLU A 94 -8.08 6.90 -18.04
N ASN A 95 -8.52 5.83 -18.71
CA ASN A 95 -9.62 5.92 -19.66
C ASN A 95 -10.92 6.37 -18.98
N TYR A 96 -11.24 5.82 -17.81
CA TYR A 96 -12.40 6.27 -17.03
C TYR A 96 -12.29 7.74 -16.62
N LEU A 97 -11.12 8.18 -16.16
CA LEU A 97 -10.87 9.57 -15.76
C LEU A 97 -10.94 10.54 -16.95
N SER A 98 -10.41 10.15 -18.10
CA SER A 98 -10.51 10.94 -19.34
C SER A 98 -11.97 11.12 -19.75
N ASN A 99 -12.78 10.05 -19.72
CA ASN A 99 -14.22 10.15 -20.02
C ASN A 99 -15.01 10.95 -18.98
N SER A 100 -14.58 10.95 -17.72
CA SER A 100 -15.31 11.61 -16.61
C SER A 100 -14.94 13.10 -16.45
N TYR A 101 -13.69 13.47 -16.74
CA TYR A 101 -13.14 14.81 -16.44
C TYR A 101 -12.58 15.54 -17.67
N GLY A 102 -12.50 14.88 -18.84
CA GLY A 102 -12.11 15.47 -20.12
C GLY A 102 -10.83 16.29 -20.03
N ALA A 103 -10.92 17.56 -20.47
CA ALA A 103 -9.81 18.51 -20.51
C ALA A 103 -9.08 18.68 -19.15
N GLY A 104 -9.79 18.57 -18.02
CA GLY A 104 -9.16 18.65 -16.70
C GLY A 104 -8.16 17.51 -16.47
N PHE A 105 -8.49 16.31 -16.94
CA PHE A 105 -7.58 15.16 -16.86
C PHE A 105 -6.42 15.28 -17.86
N ASP A 106 -6.66 15.82 -19.05
CA ASP A 106 -5.59 16.02 -20.06
C ASP A 106 -4.53 17.02 -19.57
N ILE A 107 -4.96 18.13 -18.96
CA ILE A 107 -4.06 19.09 -18.32
C ILE A 107 -3.24 18.40 -17.23
N TYR A 108 -3.89 17.61 -16.37
CA TYR A 108 -3.18 16.86 -15.33
C TYR A 108 -2.16 15.87 -15.90
N CYS A 109 -2.50 15.19 -16.99
CA CYS A 109 -1.59 14.27 -17.69
C CYS A 109 -0.36 14.98 -18.27
N SER A 110 -0.52 16.22 -18.76
CA SER A 110 0.60 17.03 -19.27
C SER A 110 1.58 17.45 -18.17
N GLN A 111 1.08 17.60 -16.93
CA GLN A 111 1.86 18.13 -15.81
C GLN A 111 2.48 17.05 -14.94
N VAL A 112 1.89 15.84 -14.89
CA VAL A 112 2.30 14.80 -13.94
C VAL A 112 2.60 13.48 -14.65
N ASN A 113 3.74 12.89 -14.32
CA ASN A 113 4.16 11.60 -14.88
C ASN A 113 3.26 10.46 -14.40
N ARG A 114 3.04 9.46 -15.25
CA ARG A 114 2.20 8.30 -14.93
C ARG A 114 2.74 7.49 -13.75
N TRP A 115 4.04 7.23 -13.76
CA TRP A 115 4.72 6.33 -12.81
C TRP A 115 5.81 7.04 -12.02
N PHE A 116 6.78 7.64 -12.71
CA PHE A 116 7.98 8.21 -12.11
C PHE A 116 7.68 9.49 -11.31
N PRO A 117 7.85 9.48 -9.96
CA PRO A 117 7.53 10.63 -9.14
C PRO A 117 8.47 11.81 -9.43
N LYS A 118 7.90 12.99 -9.67
CA LYS A 118 8.67 14.24 -9.71
C LYS A 118 9.08 14.63 -8.29
N LEU A 119 10.37 14.67 -7.97
CA LEU A 119 10.82 15.05 -6.61
C LEU A 119 10.73 16.56 -6.32
N LYS A 120 10.65 17.39 -7.37
CA LYS A 120 10.48 18.84 -7.23
C LYS A 120 9.17 19.15 -6.51
N GLY A 121 9.23 20.02 -5.49
CA GLY A 121 8.05 20.46 -4.74
C GLY A 121 7.63 19.54 -3.59
N ILE A 122 8.29 18.38 -3.38
CA ILE A 122 7.87 17.39 -2.37
C ILE A 122 7.77 18.00 -0.96
N ARG A 123 8.72 18.88 -0.59
CA ARG A 123 8.72 19.57 0.70
C ARG A 123 7.53 20.51 0.86
N ALA A 124 7.08 21.15 -0.21
CA ALA A 124 5.90 22.01 -0.18
C ALA A 124 4.64 21.17 0.05
N THR A 125 4.52 20.03 -0.64
CA THR A 125 3.42 19.07 -0.46
C THR A 125 3.27 18.60 0.98
N PHE A 126 4.38 18.28 1.65
CA PHE A 126 4.35 17.90 3.07
C PHE A 126 4.00 19.04 4.02
N LYS A 127 4.28 20.29 3.65
CA LYS A 127 3.91 21.47 4.45
C LYS A 127 2.45 21.88 4.26
N SER A 128 1.89 21.66 3.08
CA SER A 128 0.55 22.11 2.73
C SER A 128 -0.56 21.10 3.03
N ASN A 129 -0.21 19.88 3.46
CA ASN A 129 -1.18 18.82 3.71
C ASN A 129 -1.00 18.23 5.11
N ASP A 130 -2.09 18.15 5.86
CA ASP A 130 -2.10 17.50 7.16
C ASP A 130 -2.07 15.97 7.02
N PHE A 131 -1.06 15.34 7.61
CA PHE A 131 -0.91 13.89 7.56
C PHE A 131 -1.87 13.19 8.53
N ASN A 132 -2.77 12.37 7.99
CA ASN A 132 -3.76 11.65 8.79
C ASN A 132 -3.33 10.22 9.11
N LEU A 133 -2.60 10.02 10.22
CA LEU A 133 -2.10 8.72 10.65
C LEU A 133 -3.23 7.70 10.94
N LYS A 134 -4.34 8.16 11.54
CA LYS A 134 -5.51 7.30 11.83
C LYS A 134 -6.09 6.70 10.55
N LYS A 135 -6.19 7.51 9.49
CA LYS A 135 -6.66 7.09 8.17
C LYS A 135 -5.72 6.05 7.56
N VAL A 136 -4.41 6.28 7.63
CA VAL A 136 -3.39 5.31 7.19
C VAL A 136 -3.59 3.99 7.91
N ALA A 137 -3.60 3.98 9.24
CA ALA A 137 -3.79 2.76 10.02
C ALA A 137 -5.06 1.99 9.61
N PHE A 138 -6.20 2.69 9.49
CA PHE A 138 -7.48 2.02 9.17
C PHE A 138 -7.59 1.53 7.72
N LYS A 139 -6.86 2.13 6.79
CA LYS A 139 -6.88 1.75 5.37
C LYS A 139 -5.81 0.70 5.05
N GLU A 140 -4.65 0.77 5.69
CA GLU A 140 -3.47 -0.02 5.33
C GLU A 140 -3.16 -1.19 6.25
N TYR A 141 -3.81 -1.34 7.40
CA TYR A 141 -3.49 -2.42 8.35
C TYR A 141 -3.52 -3.83 7.72
N ASN A 142 -4.45 -4.11 6.79
CA ASN A 142 -4.53 -5.41 6.11
C ASN A 142 -3.29 -5.65 5.26
N THR A 143 -3.01 -4.76 4.30
CA THR A 143 -1.88 -4.95 3.38
C THR A 143 -0.56 -4.93 4.14
N SER A 144 -0.42 -4.02 5.11
CA SER A 144 0.76 -3.94 5.98
C SER A 144 1.01 -5.24 6.72
N TYR A 145 -0.03 -5.81 7.34
CA TYR A 145 0.07 -7.09 8.03
C TYR A 145 0.46 -8.22 7.07
N LEU A 146 -0.18 -8.32 5.90
CA LEU A 146 0.06 -9.40 4.95
C LEU A 146 1.50 -9.43 4.44
N TRP A 147 2.03 -8.29 3.99
CA TRP A 147 3.41 -8.28 3.47
C TRP A 147 4.44 -8.46 4.59
N MET A 148 4.22 -7.88 5.78
CA MET A 148 5.14 -8.05 6.91
C MET A 148 5.15 -9.49 7.42
N LEU A 149 3.98 -10.12 7.54
CA LEU A 149 3.88 -11.54 7.87
C LEU A 149 4.58 -12.39 6.81
N GLY A 150 4.32 -12.11 5.52
CA GLY A 150 5.01 -12.76 4.42
C GLY A 150 6.53 -12.59 4.49
N ALA A 151 7.02 -11.41 4.85
CA ALA A 151 8.45 -11.13 4.99
C ALA A 151 9.06 -11.93 6.13
N VAL A 152 8.38 -11.99 7.28
CA VAL A 152 8.80 -12.82 8.43
C VAL A 152 8.85 -14.29 8.04
N LEU A 153 7.82 -14.81 7.36
CA LEU A 153 7.77 -16.20 6.90
C LEU A 153 8.85 -16.51 5.84
N LEU A 154 9.13 -15.58 4.92
CA LEU A 154 10.20 -15.75 3.93
C LEU A 154 11.58 -15.74 4.59
N LEU A 155 11.80 -14.88 5.59
CA LEU A 155 13.05 -14.88 6.37
C LEU A 155 13.20 -16.20 7.14
N ALA A 156 12.17 -16.62 7.84
CA ALA A 156 12.07 -17.92 8.52
C ALA A 156 12.33 -19.12 7.60
N TYR A 157 11.82 -19.07 6.37
CA TYR A 157 12.07 -20.08 5.35
C TYR A 157 13.53 -20.07 4.89
N ASN A 158 14.09 -18.89 4.64
CA ASN A 158 15.45 -18.71 4.13
C ASN A 158 16.54 -18.95 5.19
N THR A 159 16.24 -18.85 6.48
CA THR A 159 17.14 -19.27 7.57
C THR A 159 17.01 -20.76 7.92
N ASN A 160 16.26 -21.53 7.12
CA ASN A 160 15.94 -22.94 7.34
C ASN A 160 15.14 -23.25 8.62
N TRP A 161 14.69 -22.25 9.40
CA TRP A 161 13.90 -22.51 10.60
C TRP A 161 12.59 -23.27 10.31
N LEU A 162 11.94 -22.98 9.18
CA LEU A 162 10.75 -23.73 8.73
C LEU A 162 11.07 -25.12 8.14
N ARG A 163 12.34 -25.42 7.86
CA ARG A 163 12.77 -26.68 7.22
C ARG A 163 13.38 -27.67 8.20
N THR A 164 14.02 -27.18 9.26
CA THR A 164 14.46 -28.00 10.39
C THR A 164 13.25 -28.35 11.25
N GLU A 165 13.30 -29.47 12.01
CA GLU A 165 12.36 -29.71 13.12
C GLU A 165 12.21 -28.39 13.88
N LEU A 166 10.98 -27.85 13.98
CA LEU A 166 10.65 -26.48 14.40
C LEU A 166 11.24 -26.14 15.77
N ASN A 167 12.55 -25.94 15.80
CA ASN A 167 13.33 -25.86 17.01
C ASN A 167 13.10 -24.48 17.59
N MET A 168 12.72 -24.47 18.86
CA MET A 168 12.51 -23.24 19.63
C MET A 168 13.84 -22.62 20.09
N GLU A 169 14.98 -23.14 19.65
CA GLU A 169 16.27 -22.54 19.97
C GLU A 169 16.44 -21.22 19.21
N ASN A 170 16.63 -20.14 19.98
CA ASN A 170 17.00 -18.77 19.57
C ASN A 170 16.17 -18.17 18.41
N GLU A 171 16.47 -18.52 17.16
CA GLU A 171 15.88 -17.89 15.96
C GLU A 171 14.36 -18.08 15.88
N GLY A 172 13.86 -19.26 16.26
CA GLY A 172 12.43 -19.56 16.22
C GLY A 172 11.58 -18.68 17.13
N VAL A 173 12.10 -18.35 18.32
CA VAL A 173 11.42 -17.47 19.28
C VAL A 173 11.25 -16.07 18.71
N TYR A 174 12.26 -15.53 18.02
CA TYR A 174 12.16 -14.21 17.40
C TYR A 174 11.12 -14.17 16.28
N PHE A 175 11.03 -15.21 15.44
CA PHE A 175 10.00 -15.29 14.40
C PHE A 175 8.59 -15.39 14.99
N LEU A 176 8.39 -16.26 15.98
CA LEU A 176 7.10 -16.39 16.67
C LEU A 176 6.70 -15.10 17.39
N ALA A 177 7.65 -14.44 18.07
CA ALA A 177 7.43 -13.15 18.71
C ALA A 177 7.03 -12.08 17.68
N ALA A 178 7.71 -12.01 16.53
CA ALA A 178 7.37 -11.08 15.46
C ALA A 178 5.96 -11.35 14.91
N ILE A 179 5.60 -12.61 14.66
CA ILE A 179 4.25 -12.98 14.23
C ILE A 179 3.20 -12.58 15.28
N GLY A 180 3.48 -12.85 16.57
CA GLY A 180 2.60 -12.49 17.69
C GLY A 180 2.37 -10.98 17.79
N VAL A 181 3.43 -10.18 17.67
CA VAL A 181 3.36 -8.70 17.67
C VAL A 181 2.55 -8.19 16.48
N LEU A 182 2.83 -8.67 15.27
CA LEU A 182 2.11 -8.28 14.05
C LEU A 182 0.63 -8.62 14.14
N THR A 183 0.30 -9.81 14.64
CA THR A 183 -1.07 -10.30 14.80
C THR A 183 -1.83 -9.48 15.84
N THR A 184 -1.18 -9.18 16.98
CA THR A 184 -1.76 -8.33 18.03
C THR A 184 -2.03 -6.93 17.52
N LEU A 185 -1.08 -6.33 16.79
CA LEU A 185 -1.24 -5.01 16.18
C LEU A 185 -2.40 -5.01 15.16
N TYR A 186 -2.48 -6.04 14.31
CA TYR A 186 -3.56 -6.22 13.35
C TYR A 186 -4.93 -6.24 14.02
N PHE A 187 -5.12 -7.08 15.05
CA PHE A 187 -6.39 -7.18 15.76
C PHE A 187 -6.73 -5.91 16.52
N THR A 188 -5.73 -5.24 17.09
CA THR A 188 -5.91 -3.94 17.77
C THR A 188 -6.45 -2.89 16.80
N ILE A 189 -5.79 -2.69 15.65
CA ILE A 189 -6.25 -1.70 14.65
C ILE A 189 -7.63 -2.11 14.09
N ARG A 190 -7.85 -3.40 13.82
CA ARG A 190 -9.15 -3.92 13.36
C ARG A 190 -10.26 -3.65 14.36
N PHE A 191 -9.99 -3.84 15.66
CA PHE A 191 -10.93 -3.56 16.74
C PHE A 191 -11.29 -2.07 16.79
N PHE A 192 -10.30 -1.18 16.80
CA PHE A 192 -10.54 0.27 16.79
C PHE A 192 -11.29 0.74 15.55
N LYS A 193 -10.94 0.22 14.37
CA LYS A 193 -11.67 0.51 13.12
C LYS A 193 -13.13 0.07 13.19
N LYS A 194 -13.41 -1.11 13.76
CA LYS A 194 -14.79 -1.61 13.94
C LYS A 194 -15.58 -0.76 14.93
N ARG A 195 -14.95 -0.33 16.03
CA ARG A 195 -15.54 0.57 17.02
C ARG A 195 -15.87 1.94 16.43
N GLU A 196 -14.95 2.53 15.67
CA GLU A 196 -15.17 3.82 15.00
C GLU A 196 -16.38 3.79 14.08
N ARG A 197 -16.50 2.75 13.23
CA ARG A 197 -17.64 2.60 12.32
C ARG A 197 -18.97 2.54 13.06
N ARG A 198 -19.04 1.81 14.18
CA ARG A 198 -20.25 1.74 15.02
C ARG A 198 -20.64 3.10 15.58
N LEU A 199 -19.66 3.90 16.01
CA LEU A 199 -19.91 5.25 16.52
C LEU A 199 -20.44 6.18 15.43
N GLN A 200 -19.86 6.11 14.22
CA GLN A 200 -20.33 6.89 13.06
C GLN A 200 -21.77 6.49 12.66
N SER A 201 -22.06 5.19 12.58
CA SER A 201 -23.42 4.72 12.27
C SER A 201 -24.44 5.19 13.30
N LYS A 202 -24.10 5.19 14.59
CA LYS A 202 -24.98 5.70 15.65
C LYS A 202 -25.27 7.20 15.48
N LYS A 203 -24.25 8.01 15.19
CA LYS A 203 -24.42 9.46 14.97
C LYS A 203 -25.36 9.76 13.80
N ILE A 204 -25.19 9.07 12.67
CA ILE A 204 -26.05 9.28 11.48
C ILE A 204 -27.51 8.95 11.81
N VAL A 205 -27.75 7.85 12.53
CA VAL A 205 -29.12 7.48 12.94
C VAL A 205 -29.72 8.53 13.88
N THR A 206 -28.93 9.07 14.81
CA THR A 206 -29.39 10.14 15.72
C THR A 206 -29.69 11.44 14.99
N GLU A 207 -28.85 11.84 14.02
CA GLU A 207 -29.06 13.06 13.21
C GLU A 207 -30.25 12.95 12.25
N GLN A 208 -30.61 11.75 11.80
CA GLN A 208 -31.79 11.51 10.94
C GLN A 208 -33.10 11.39 11.74
N SER A 209 -33.02 11.25 13.06
CA SER A 209 -34.17 11.14 13.97
C SER A 209 -34.56 12.46 14.65
N LEU A 210 -33.83 13.54 14.37
CA LEU A 210 -34.07 14.92 14.80
C LEU A 210 -34.59 15.74 13.61
#